data_AF-A0A817K8K9-F1
#
_entry.id   AF-A0A817K8K9-F1
#
_cell.length_a   1.000
_cell.length_b   1.000
_cell.length_c   1.000
_cell.angle_alpha   90.00
_cell.angle_beta   90.00
_cell.angle_gamma   90.00
#
_symmetry.space_group_name_H-M   'P 1'
#
loop_
_entity.id
_entity.type
_entity.pdbx_description
1 polymer ?
#
loop_
_entity_poly.entity_id
_entity_poly.type
_entity_poly.pdbx_seq_one_letter_code
_entity_poly.pdbx_strand_id
1 'polypeptide(L)'
;MKKPLDSISNPKYLGSQVLSVQQSLILVFAHLIQNNLNDVVNFLTSTPGPQGSSAFDFVMYEWVTKQHLFSGPYDIKVSIIALTGLLEYAMTNNDVRFQTLIVPGDQIIYHQSGQSISHRTRSKTSKQPEQWTRVPLVVKLFKILVLELQNQINTRKELEEDANFNDDDDDDNDDGDDDGDNKEKDNDDINESNLLKPTDDEATKYLERYDNLLDDVFDYEFFQEKDPDAFNDPVMQVDLLDYLKERLHLFARHAWFNIFQQHLNLIERNALQKISILP
;
A
#
# COMPACT_ATOMS: atom_id res chain seq x y z
N MET A 1 12.17 -44.87 -22.84
CA MET A 1 11.93 -43.49 -23.31
C MET A 1 11.18 -42.73 -22.23
N LYS A 2 11.90 -42.00 -21.36
CA LYS A 2 11.29 -41.06 -20.41
C LYS A 2 11.35 -39.68 -21.05
N LYS A 3 10.19 -39.00 -21.13
CA LYS A 3 10.05 -37.63 -21.67
C LYS A 3 10.92 -36.66 -20.85
N PRO A 4 11.54 -35.64 -21.47
CA PRO A 4 12.30 -34.64 -20.75
C PRO A 4 11.39 -33.73 -19.92
N LEU A 5 11.85 -33.38 -18.72
CA LEU A 5 11.26 -32.38 -17.83
C LEU A 5 11.51 -30.98 -18.41
N ASP A 6 10.72 -30.57 -19.39
CA ASP A 6 10.48 -29.15 -19.64
C ASP A 6 9.32 -28.71 -18.74
N SER A 7 9.60 -28.65 -17.44
CA SER A 7 8.69 -28.04 -16.46
C SER A 7 8.64 -26.54 -16.70
N ILE A 8 7.69 -26.15 -17.55
CA ILE A 8 6.97 -24.88 -17.61
C ILE A 8 7.39 -23.91 -16.48
N SER A 9 8.40 -23.07 -16.74
CA SER A 9 8.64 -21.86 -15.97
C SER A 9 7.47 -20.92 -16.21
N ASN A 10 6.44 -21.03 -15.37
CA ASN A 10 5.22 -20.26 -15.51
C ASN A 10 5.56 -18.76 -15.33
N PRO A 11 5.31 -17.88 -16.32
CA PRO A 11 5.81 -16.50 -16.32
C PRO A 11 5.33 -15.67 -15.12
N LYS A 12 4.19 -16.06 -14.50
CA LYS A 12 3.72 -15.45 -13.24
C LYS A 12 4.65 -15.73 -12.06
N TYR A 13 5.16 -16.96 -11.96
CA TYR A 13 6.09 -17.36 -10.90
C TYR A 13 7.45 -16.68 -11.06
N LEU A 14 7.93 -16.54 -12.30
CA LEU A 14 9.17 -15.81 -12.57
C LEU A 14 9.03 -14.33 -12.22
N GLY A 15 7.90 -13.69 -12.56
CA GLY A 15 7.62 -12.30 -12.16
C GLY A 15 7.57 -12.10 -10.65
N SER A 16 6.96 -13.03 -9.92
CA SER A 16 6.90 -13.01 -8.45
C SER A 16 8.29 -13.14 -7.81
N GLN A 17 9.16 -14.01 -8.35
CA GLN A 17 10.54 -14.18 -7.84
C GLN A 17 11.41 -12.96 -8.10
N VAL A 18 11.26 -12.31 -9.27
CA VAL A 18 12.00 -11.09 -9.57
C VAL A 18 11.59 -9.97 -8.61
N LEU A 19 10.29 -9.85 -8.31
CA LEU A 19 9.80 -8.85 -7.37
C LEU A 19 10.34 -9.08 -5.95
N SER A 20 10.33 -10.31 -5.44
CA SER A 20 10.85 -10.58 -4.09
C SER A 20 12.34 -10.26 -3.97
N VAL A 21 13.14 -10.62 -4.98
CA VAL A 21 14.58 -10.26 -5.02
C VAL A 21 14.77 -8.74 -5.06
N GLN A 22 13.97 -8.03 -5.86
CA GLN A 22 14.02 -6.56 -5.91
C GLN A 22 13.65 -5.93 -4.56
N GLN A 23 12.59 -6.43 -3.92
CA GLN A 23 12.17 -5.98 -2.59
C GLN A 23 13.30 -6.19 -1.57
N SER A 24 13.89 -7.39 -1.47
CA SER A 24 14.98 -7.65 -0.54
C SER A 24 16.18 -6.72 -0.77
N LEU A 25 16.56 -6.47 -2.03
CA LEU A 25 17.67 -5.55 -2.34
C LEU A 25 17.34 -4.11 -1.96
N ILE A 26 16.11 -3.65 -2.22
CA ILE A 26 15.65 -2.31 -1.82
C ILE A 26 15.64 -2.18 -0.29
N LEU A 27 15.22 -3.21 0.44
CA LEU A 27 15.22 -3.20 1.90
C LEU A 27 16.62 -3.07 2.48
N VAL A 28 17.66 -3.61 1.83
CA VAL A 28 19.05 -3.34 2.24
C VAL A 28 19.34 -1.83 2.21
N PHE A 29 18.92 -1.13 1.15
CA PHE A 29 19.06 0.33 1.10
C PHE A 29 18.19 1.03 2.15
N ALA A 30 16.98 0.54 2.42
CA ALA A 30 16.10 1.10 3.46
C ALA A 30 16.77 1.07 4.83
N HIS A 31 17.33 -0.08 5.24
CA HIS A 31 18.08 -0.20 6.49
C HIS A 31 19.32 0.70 6.50
N LEU A 32 20.09 0.77 5.41
CA LEU A 32 21.25 1.67 5.33
C LEU A 32 20.85 3.14 5.46
N ILE A 33 19.74 3.55 4.86
CA ILE A 33 19.20 4.91 4.94
C ILE A 33 18.77 5.26 6.36
N GLN A 34 18.11 4.34 7.07
CA GLN A 34 17.70 4.59 8.46
C GLN A 34 18.89 4.81 9.39
N ASN A 35 20.04 4.20 9.09
CA ASN A 35 21.26 4.35 9.90
C ASN A 35 22.17 5.51 9.46
N ASN A 36 22.36 5.72 8.16
CA ASN A 36 23.36 6.65 7.61
C ASN A 36 22.82 7.40 6.37
N LEU A 37 21.64 8.00 6.48
CA LEU A 37 20.92 8.62 5.35
C LEU A 37 21.81 9.52 4.48
N ASN A 38 22.47 10.51 5.10
CA ASN A 38 23.25 11.51 4.37
C ASN A 38 24.38 10.86 3.55
N ASP A 39 25.10 9.92 4.15
CA ASP A 39 26.23 9.25 3.50
C ASP A 39 25.75 8.34 2.37
N VAL A 40 24.64 7.64 2.56
CA VAL A 40 24.04 6.78 1.54
C VAL A 40 23.57 7.61 0.34
N VAL A 41 22.86 8.71 0.57
CA VAL A 41 22.39 9.59 -0.50
C VAL A 41 23.57 10.17 -1.28
N ASN A 42 24.62 10.64 -0.59
CA ASN A 42 25.82 11.18 -1.23
C ASN A 42 26.59 10.11 -2.02
N PHE A 43 26.76 8.91 -1.45
CA PHE A 43 27.38 7.78 -2.11
C PHE A 43 26.64 7.40 -3.40
N LEU A 44 25.32 7.19 -3.31
CA LEU A 44 24.49 6.81 -4.45
C LEU A 44 24.43 7.90 -5.53
N THR A 45 24.48 9.17 -5.15
CA THR A 45 24.53 10.28 -6.11
C THR A 45 25.86 10.32 -6.85
N SER A 46 26.97 10.08 -6.15
CA SER A 46 28.32 10.10 -6.74
C SER A 46 28.66 8.84 -7.57
N THR A 47 27.87 7.78 -7.41
CA THR A 47 28.08 6.50 -8.09
C THR A 47 27.32 6.47 -9.42
N PRO A 48 27.94 6.07 -10.53
CA PRO A 48 27.23 5.94 -11.80
C PRO A 48 26.26 4.76 -11.75
N GLY A 49 25.03 5.00 -12.20
CA GLY A 49 23.99 4.00 -12.34
C GLY A 49 24.10 3.21 -13.66
N PRO A 50 23.32 2.13 -13.80
CA PRO A 50 23.41 1.21 -14.94
C PRO A 50 22.97 1.83 -16.28
N GLN A 51 22.19 2.92 -16.25
CA GLN A 51 21.62 3.58 -17.44
C GLN A 51 22.22 4.97 -17.68
N GLY A 52 23.39 5.27 -17.11
CA GLY A 52 24.08 6.55 -17.26
C GLY A 52 23.54 7.70 -16.40
N SER A 53 22.43 7.49 -15.67
CA SER A 53 22.00 8.34 -14.55
C SER A 53 22.81 8.02 -13.29
N SER A 54 22.60 8.76 -12.19
CA SER A 54 23.19 8.39 -10.91
C SER A 54 22.60 7.06 -10.39
N ALA A 55 23.32 6.35 -9.54
CA ALA A 55 22.78 5.17 -8.86
C ALA A 55 21.60 5.55 -7.94
N PHE A 56 21.62 6.76 -7.38
CA PHE A 56 20.49 7.32 -6.65
C PHE A 56 19.22 7.37 -7.50
N ASP A 57 19.29 7.93 -8.71
CA ASP A 57 18.12 8.02 -9.61
C ASP A 57 17.55 6.63 -9.92
N PHE A 58 18.44 5.66 -10.18
CA PHE A 58 18.04 4.29 -10.48
C PHE A 58 17.35 3.62 -9.28
N VAL A 59 17.97 3.65 -8.10
CA VAL A 59 17.43 3.02 -6.89
C VAL A 59 16.12 3.67 -6.48
N MET A 60 16.05 5.01 -6.49
CA MET A 60 14.81 5.73 -6.15
C MET A 60 13.70 5.43 -7.15
N TYR A 61 13.98 5.44 -8.45
CA TYR A 61 12.99 5.12 -9.48
C TYR A 61 12.45 3.69 -9.31
N GLU A 62 13.33 2.71 -9.14
CA GLU A 62 12.94 1.31 -8.98
C GLU A 62 12.12 1.10 -7.69
N TRP A 63 12.50 1.76 -6.60
CA TRP A 63 11.82 1.68 -5.33
C TRP A 63 10.43 2.30 -5.37
N VAL A 64 10.31 3.59 -5.70
CA VAL A 64 9.02 4.29 -5.60
C VAL A 64 7.99 3.82 -6.63
N THR A 65 8.44 3.18 -7.71
CA THR A 65 7.53 2.55 -8.69
C THR A 65 7.01 1.20 -8.23
N LYS A 66 7.69 0.52 -7.30
CA LYS A 66 7.34 -0.83 -6.83
C LYS A 66 6.92 -0.90 -5.37
N GLN A 67 6.98 0.21 -4.61
CA GLN A 67 6.60 0.22 -3.19
C GLN A 67 5.22 -0.39 -2.92
N HIS A 68 4.23 -0.08 -3.77
CA HIS A 68 2.87 -0.64 -3.65
C HIS A 68 2.78 -2.17 -3.89
N LEU A 69 3.84 -2.77 -4.45
CA LEU A 69 3.96 -4.20 -4.68
C LEU A 69 4.63 -4.92 -3.51
N PHE A 70 5.17 -4.20 -2.53
CA PHE A 70 5.81 -4.82 -1.37
C PHE A 70 4.77 -5.58 -0.55
N SER A 71 5.23 -6.67 0.06
CA SER A 71 4.43 -7.54 0.92
C SER A 71 5.25 -7.91 2.14
N GLY A 72 4.59 -8.17 3.26
CA GLY A 72 5.26 -8.43 4.52
C GLY A 72 5.17 -7.21 5.44
N PRO A 73 4.56 -7.33 6.61
CA PRO A 73 4.29 -6.19 7.49
C PRO A 73 5.57 -5.52 8.00
N TYR A 74 6.61 -6.29 8.33
CA TYR A 74 7.93 -5.76 8.68
C TYR A 74 8.56 -4.99 7.51
N ASP A 75 8.64 -5.62 6.34
CA ASP A 75 9.24 -5.05 5.13
C ASP A 75 8.57 -3.74 4.70
N ILE A 76 7.24 -3.71 4.73
CA ILE A 76 6.46 -2.50 4.44
C ILE A 76 6.82 -1.41 5.46
N LYS A 77 6.83 -1.73 6.75
CA LYS A 77 7.13 -0.77 7.83
C LYS A 77 8.54 -0.19 7.71
N VAL A 78 9.56 -1.03 7.54
CA VAL A 78 10.96 -0.62 7.28
C VAL A 78 11.04 0.29 6.06
N SER A 79 10.40 -0.10 4.96
CA SER A 79 10.43 0.66 3.72
C SER A 79 9.79 2.04 3.88
N ILE A 80 8.60 2.11 4.50
CA ILE A 80 7.84 3.35 4.68
C ILE A 80 8.55 4.31 5.63
N ILE A 81 9.14 3.82 6.72
CA ILE A 81 9.95 4.65 7.63
C ILE A 81 11.18 5.22 6.90
N ALA A 82 11.87 4.42 6.08
CA ALA A 82 13.00 4.89 5.30
C ALA A 82 12.59 5.96 4.26
N LEU A 83 11.48 5.75 3.55
CA LEU A 83 10.93 6.73 2.60
C LEU A 83 10.47 8.02 3.29
N THR A 84 9.95 7.93 4.51
CA THR A 84 9.61 9.08 5.35
C THR A 84 10.86 9.88 5.70
N GLY A 85 11.93 9.21 6.13
CA GLY A 85 13.22 9.83 6.41
C GLY A 85 13.84 10.51 5.19
N LEU A 86 13.74 9.90 4.00
CA LEU A 86 14.17 10.51 2.74
C LEU A 86 13.40 11.79 2.42
N LEU A 87 12.08 11.80 2.60
CA LEU A 87 11.26 12.98 2.39
C LEU A 87 11.64 14.10 3.39
N GLU A 88 11.79 13.76 4.67
CA GLU A 88 12.21 14.68 5.71
C GLU A 88 13.59 15.29 5.41
N TYR A 89 14.55 14.45 4.98
CA TYR A 89 15.87 14.90 4.56
C TYR A 89 15.80 15.87 3.38
N ALA A 90 15.01 15.53 2.34
CA ALA A 90 14.86 16.37 1.16
C ALA A 90 14.32 17.75 1.51
N MET A 91 13.31 17.80 2.38
CA MET A 91 12.66 19.03 2.82
C MET A 91 13.60 19.86 3.70
N THR A 92 14.24 19.23 4.69
CA THR A 92 15.13 19.92 5.65
C THR A 92 16.35 20.54 4.97
N ASN A 93 16.93 19.85 3.99
CA ASN A 93 18.13 20.30 3.30
C ASN A 93 17.85 21.09 2.02
N ASN A 94 16.57 21.28 1.66
CA ASN A 94 16.16 21.80 0.35
C ASN A 94 16.89 21.11 -0.82
N ASP A 95 17.00 19.79 -0.73
CA ASP A 95 17.81 19.02 -1.67
C ASP A 95 17.13 18.92 -3.03
N VAL A 96 17.67 19.68 -3.99
CA VAL A 96 17.14 19.77 -5.35
C VAL A 96 17.14 18.43 -6.09
N ARG A 97 17.97 17.46 -5.69
CA ARG A 97 18.03 16.12 -6.32
C ARG A 97 16.66 15.42 -6.28
N PHE A 98 15.93 15.59 -5.17
CA PHE A 98 14.58 15.03 -4.99
C PHE A 98 13.50 15.76 -5.80
N GLN A 99 13.80 16.97 -6.30
CA GLN A 99 12.90 17.71 -7.17
C GLN A 99 13.18 17.44 -8.65
N THR A 100 14.43 17.11 -9.02
CA THR A 100 14.85 16.90 -10.40
C THR A 100 14.51 15.52 -10.93
N LEU A 101 14.50 14.49 -10.09
CA LEU A 101 14.12 13.15 -10.53
C LEU A 101 12.61 13.08 -10.76
N ILE A 102 12.21 12.80 -12.00
CA ILE A 102 10.80 12.68 -12.40
C ILE A 102 10.41 11.20 -12.53
N VAL A 103 9.38 10.79 -11.80
CA VAL A 103 8.91 9.40 -11.71
C VAL A 103 7.42 9.29 -12.09
N PRO A 104 6.92 8.08 -12.42
CA PRO A 104 5.49 7.85 -12.63
C PRO A 104 4.64 8.15 -11.39
N GLY A 105 3.62 8.99 -11.56
CA GLY A 105 2.64 9.38 -10.56
C GLY A 105 1.41 8.46 -10.57
N ASP A 106 0.24 9.08 -10.75
CA ASP A 106 -1.07 8.41 -10.83
C ASP A 106 -1.37 7.95 -12.27
N GLN A 107 -2.11 6.86 -12.41
CA GLN A 107 -2.58 6.37 -13.71
C GLN A 107 -3.63 7.32 -14.29
N ILE A 108 -3.51 7.62 -15.58
CA ILE A 108 -4.47 8.46 -16.32
C ILE A 108 -5.56 7.55 -16.88
N ILE A 109 -6.77 7.69 -16.34
CA ILE A 109 -7.96 6.98 -16.80
C ILE A 109 -8.76 7.88 -17.74
N TYR A 110 -8.83 7.51 -19.02
CA TYR A 110 -9.66 8.20 -20.00
C TYR A 110 -11.10 7.70 -19.92
N HIS A 111 -11.99 8.49 -19.34
CA HIS A 111 -13.42 8.25 -19.48
C HIS A 111 -13.88 8.78 -20.84
N GLN A 112 -14.29 7.90 -21.75
CA GLN A 112 -15.05 8.33 -22.92
C GLN A 112 -16.45 8.75 -22.42
N SER A 113 -16.82 9.99 -22.69
CA SER A 113 -18.10 10.57 -22.28
C SER A 113 -19.27 9.65 -22.67
N GLY A 114 -20.01 9.16 -21.67
CA GLY A 114 -21.22 8.34 -21.86
C GLY A 114 -21.06 6.83 -21.74
N GLN A 115 -19.87 6.30 -21.42
CA GLN A 115 -19.70 4.88 -21.08
C GLN A 115 -19.60 4.68 -19.57
N SER A 116 -20.45 3.81 -19.03
CA SER A 116 -20.30 3.28 -17.67
C SER A 116 -18.89 2.69 -17.48
N ILE A 117 -18.39 2.71 -16.25
CA ILE A 117 -17.11 2.11 -15.83
C ILE A 117 -17.18 0.62 -16.20
N SER A 118 -16.71 0.30 -17.40
CA SER A 118 -16.70 -1.06 -17.92
C SER A 118 -15.31 -1.61 -17.71
N HIS A 119 -15.22 -2.69 -16.93
CA HIS A 119 -14.05 -3.56 -16.76
C HIS A 119 -13.12 -3.46 -17.97
N ARG A 120 -11.91 -2.92 -17.77
CA ARG A 120 -10.95 -2.68 -18.84
C ARG A 120 -10.33 -4.02 -19.25
N THR A 121 -11.00 -4.71 -20.17
CA THR A 121 -10.54 -6.01 -20.69
C THR A 121 -9.22 -5.85 -21.46
N ARG A 122 -8.36 -6.88 -21.45
CA ARG A 122 -7.01 -6.87 -22.09
C ARG A 122 -7.01 -6.35 -23.53
N SER A 123 -8.08 -6.59 -24.29
CA SER A 123 -8.26 -6.10 -25.67
C SER A 123 -8.50 -4.59 -25.77
N LYS A 124 -9.11 -3.96 -24.75
CA LYS A 124 -9.24 -2.50 -24.63
C LYS A 124 -7.91 -1.84 -24.27
N THR A 125 -7.09 -2.46 -23.42
CA THR A 125 -5.73 -1.96 -23.06
C THR A 125 -4.76 -1.96 -24.24
N SER A 126 -4.89 -2.90 -25.18
CA SER A 126 -4.08 -2.89 -26.40
C SER A 126 -4.39 -1.71 -27.34
N LYS A 127 -5.60 -1.12 -27.26
CA LYS A 127 -6.02 0.02 -28.11
C LYS A 127 -5.76 1.37 -27.46
N GLN A 128 -5.66 1.42 -26.14
CA GLN A 128 -5.21 2.59 -25.38
C GLN A 128 -4.23 2.12 -24.30
N PRO A 129 -2.91 2.31 -24.51
CA PRO A 129 -1.92 1.91 -23.53
C PRO A 129 -2.11 2.68 -22.22
N GLU A 130 -1.68 2.08 -21.12
CA GLU A 130 -1.70 2.75 -19.82
C GLU A 130 -0.78 3.97 -19.85
N GLN A 131 -1.32 5.09 -19.38
CA GLN A 131 -0.58 6.32 -19.25
C GLN A 131 -0.52 6.71 -17.78
N TRP A 132 0.58 7.32 -17.39
CA TRP A 132 0.83 7.72 -16.03
C TRP A 132 1.20 9.20 -16.04
N THR A 133 0.74 9.92 -15.03
CA THR A 133 1.23 11.28 -14.78
C THR A 133 2.73 11.23 -14.43
N ARG A 134 3.42 12.35 -14.57
CA ARG A 134 4.84 12.47 -14.23
C ARG A 134 5.00 13.49 -13.12
N VAL A 135 5.61 13.08 -12.02
CA VAL A 135 5.74 13.91 -10.82
C VAL A 135 7.18 13.91 -10.31
N PRO A 136 7.63 14.98 -9.62
CA PRO A 136 8.90 14.97 -8.90
C PRO A 136 8.96 13.85 -7.85
N LEU A 137 10.14 13.30 -7.60
CA LEU A 137 10.36 12.26 -6.59
C LEU A 137 9.81 12.67 -5.23
N VAL A 138 10.04 13.91 -4.80
CA VAL A 138 9.51 14.42 -3.52
C VAL A 138 7.99 14.33 -3.42
N VAL A 139 7.28 14.57 -4.53
CA VAL A 139 5.82 14.43 -4.61
C VAL A 139 5.42 12.96 -4.55
N LYS A 140 6.15 12.09 -5.25
CA LYS A 140 5.89 10.63 -5.22
C LYS A 140 6.09 10.04 -3.82
N LEU A 141 7.14 10.46 -3.11
CA LEU A 141 7.37 10.07 -1.71
C LEU A 141 6.18 10.45 -0.85
N PHE A 142 5.72 11.70 -0.92
CA PHE A 142 4.55 12.15 -0.16
C PHE A 142 3.30 11.33 -0.49
N LYS A 143 3.01 11.08 -1.78
CA LYS A 143 1.88 10.25 -2.22
C LYS A 143 1.95 8.81 -1.67
N ILE A 144 3.13 8.20 -1.63
CA ILE A 144 3.31 6.87 -1.04
C ILE A 144 2.95 6.87 0.44
N LEU A 145 3.36 7.89 1.20
CA LEU A 145 3.03 7.98 2.63
C LEU A 145 1.53 8.17 2.86
N VAL A 146 0.85 8.94 2.01
CA VAL A 146 -0.62 9.10 2.08
C VAL A 146 -1.35 7.82 1.72
N LEU A 147 -0.86 7.09 0.71
CA LEU A 147 -1.40 5.78 0.36
C LEU A 147 -1.25 4.79 1.52
N GLU A 148 -0.08 4.74 2.15
CA GLU A 148 0.12 3.87 3.29
C GLU A 148 -0.73 4.28 4.49
N LEU A 149 -0.88 5.58 4.76
CA LEU A 149 -1.81 6.07 5.79
C LEU A 149 -3.23 5.54 5.53
N GLN A 150 -3.68 5.58 4.28
CA GLN A 150 -5.01 5.08 3.92
C GLN A 150 -5.12 3.58 4.19
N ASN A 151 -4.11 2.79 3.81
CA ASN A 151 -4.07 1.36 4.07
C ASN A 151 -4.17 1.09 5.57
N GLN A 152 -3.36 1.78 6.39
CA GLN A 152 -3.36 1.62 7.85
C GLN A 152 -4.71 2.02 8.49
N ILE A 153 -5.38 3.06 7.99
CA ILE A 153 -6.73 3.43 8.45
C ILE A 153 -7.74 2.33 8.11
N ASN A 154 -7.69 1.76 6.91
CA ASN A 154 -8.63 0.72 6.49
C ASN A 154 -8.41 -0.56 7.30
N THR A 155 -7.17 -1.02 7.42
CA THR A 155 -6.83 -2.21 8.23
C THR A 155 -7.30 -2.08 9.67
N ARG A 156 -7.13 -0.89 10.28
CA ARG A 156 -7.60 -0.69 11.65
C ARG A 156 -9.12 -0.72 11.78
N LYS A 157 -9.85 -0.22 10.78
CA LYS A 157 -11.31 -0.29 10.76
C LYS A 157 -11.82 -1.71 10.64
N GLU A 158 -11.23 -2.50 9.74
CA GLU A 158 -11.57 -3.92 9.56
C GLU A 158 -11.38 -4.69 10.88
N LEU A 159 -10.25 -4.48 11.56
CA LEU A 159 -9.99 -5.09 12.88
C LEU A 159 -10.98 -4.64 13.98
N GLU A 160 -11.40 -3.37 13.96
CA GLU A 160 -12.40 -2.84 14.91
C GLU A 160 -13.81 -3.38 14.62
N GLU A 161 -14.15 -3.60 13.34
CA GLU A 161 -15.41 -4.21 12.90
C GLU A 161 -15.45 -5.69 13.30
N ASP A 162 -14.39 -6.47 13.02
CA ASP A 162 -14.28 -7.89 13.39
C ASP A 162 -14.33 -8.12 14.91
N ALA A 163 -13.71 -7.23 15.69
CA ALA A 163 -13.73 -7.32 17.15
C ALA A 163 -15.15 -7.13 17.72
N ASN A 164 -15.97 -6.26 17.12
CA ASN A 164 -17.35 -6.04 17.55
C ASN A 164 -18.29 -7.19 17.17
N PHE A 165 -17.99 -7.98 16.12
CA PHE A 165 -18.79 -9.15 15.76
C PHE A 165 -18.61 -10.33 16.72
N ASN A 166 -17.51 -10.38 17.47
CA ASN A 166 -17.24 -11.46 18.44
C ASN A 166 -17.81 -11.21 19.85
N ASP A 167 -18.38 -10.03 20.12
CA ASP A 167 -18.93 -9.64 21.44
C ASP A 167 -20.46 -9.85 21.55
N ASP A 168 -21.13 -10.27 20.47
CA ASP A 168 -22.59 -10.48 20.40
C ASP A 168 -23.03 -11.96 20.61
N ASP A 169 -22.10 -12.88 20.90
CA ASP A 169 -22.38 -14.32 21.04
C ASP A 169 -22.33 -14.85 22.50
N ASP A 170 -22.33 -13.98 23.51
CA ASP A 170 -22.38 -14.37 24.93
C ASP A 170 -23.44 -13.58 25.72
N ASP A 171 -24.73 -13.90 25.55
CA ASP A 171 -25.71 -13.87 26.65
C ASP A 171 -27.00 -14.67 26.32
N ASP A 172 -27.03 -15.89 26.86
CA ASP A 172 -28.09 -16.49 27.70
C ASP A 172 -28.49 -17.93 27.31
N ASN A 173 -28.05 -18.86 28.16
CA ASN A 173 -28.72 -20.12 28.45
C ASN A 173 -30.03 -19.82 29.20
N ASP A 174 -31.16 -20.48 28.87
CA ASP A 174 -31.91 -21.36 29.79
C ASP A 174 -33.27 -21.84 29.22
N ASP A 175 -33.44 -23.18 29.25
CA ASP A 175 -34.62 -24.04 29.33
C ASP A 175 -35.98 -23.73 28.65
N GLY A 176 -36.47 -24.72 27.89
CA GLY A 176 -37.90 -24.87 27.58
C GLY A 176 -38.22 -25.90 26.49
N ASP A 177 -38.49 -27.14 26.92
CA ASP A 177 -38.99 -28.29 26.15
C ASP A 177 -40.27 -28.00 25.33
N ASP A 178 -40.47 -28.81 24.30
CA ASP A 178 -41.76 -29.25 23.71
C ASP A 178 -42.20 -28.78 22.29
N ASP A 179 -42.44 -29.82 21.50
CA ASP A 179 -43.32 -30.04 20.35
C ASP A 179 -43.21 -29.23 19.04
N GLY A 180 -42.96 -30.01 17.97
CA GLY A 180 -43.07 -29.57 16.59
C GLY A 180 -44.51 -29.54 16.09
N ASP A 181 -44.82 -28.57 15.24
CA ASP A 181 -45.64 -28.78 14.04
C ASP A 181 -45.45 -27.64 13.04
N ASN A 182 -45.45 -28.02 11.76
CA ASN A 182 -45.45 -27.17 10.57
C ASN A 182 -46.49 -26.03 10.65
N LYS A 183 -46.13 -24.80 10.23
CA LYS A 183 -46.90 -23.99 9.25
C LYS A 183 -46.02 -22.94 8.54
N GLU A 184 -45.96 -23.08 7.22
CA GLU A 184 -45.61 -22.03 6.26
C GLU A 184 -46.47 -20.78 6.46
N LYS A 185 -45.86 -19.59 6.32
CA LYS A 185 -46.37 -18.50 5.46
C LYS A 185 -45.40 -17.33 5.34
N ASP A 186 -45.11 -17.04 4.09
CA ASP A 186 -44.54 -15.82 3.50
C ASP A 186 -44.85 -14.53 4.26
N ASN A 187 -43.85 -13.67 4.39
CA ASN A 187 -43.95 -12.29 3.90
C ASN A 187 -42.56 -11.68 3.68
N ASP A 188 -42.41 -11.19 2.46
CA ASP A 188 -41.44 -10.22 1.95
C ASP A 188 -41.05 -9.12 2.95
N ASP A 189 -39.74 -8.86 3.05
CA ASP A 189 -39.10 -7.54 3.01
C ASP A 189 -37.72 -7.60 3.70
N ILE A 190 -36.76 -8.28 3.05
CA ILE A 190 -35.35 -7.92 3.27
C ILE A 190 -35.10 -6.72 2.37
N ASN A 191 -35.10 -5.56 3.00
CA ASN A 191 -34.80 -4.27 2.41
C ASN A 191 -33.35 -4.26 1.91
N GLU A 192 -33.15 -4.78 0.71
CA GLU A 192 -31.92 -4.79 -0.08
C GLU A 192 -31.63 -3.39 -0.65
N SER A 193 -31.76 -2.35 0.17
CA SER A 193 -31.47 -0.98 -0.23
C SER A 193 -30.30 -0.38 0.57
N ASN A 194 -29.23 -0.13 -0.19
CA ASN A 194 -28.11 0.77 0.07
C ASN A 194 -26.77 0.21 0.57
N LEU A 195 -26.47 -1.06 0.29
CA LEU A 195 -25.07 -1.42 -0.01
C LEU A 195 -24.75 -0.92 -1.42
N LEU A 196 -24.38 0.35 -1.51
CA LEU A 196 -23.61 0.89 -2.64
C LEU A 196 -22.33 0.07 -2.74
N LYS A 197 -22.37 -1.06 -3.43
CA LYS A 197 -21.18 -1.76 -3.92
C LYS A 197 -20.43 -0.75 -4.78
N PRO A 198 -19.23 -0.29 -4.39
CA PRO A 198 -18.41 0.50 -5.27
C PRO A 198 -18.08 -0.42 -6.44
N THR A 199 -18.63 -0.10 -7.61
CA THR A 199 -18.30 -0.77 -8.86
C THR A 199 -16.97 -0.20 -9.34
N ASP A 200 -15.92 -0.43 -8.54
CA ASP A 200 -14.54 -0.11 -8.87
C ASP A 200 -13.74 -1.40 -8.75
N ASP A 201 -13.50 -2.04 -9.90
CA ASP A 201 -12.68 -3.26 -10.01
C ASP A 201 -11.30 -3.16 -9.39
N GLU A 202 -10.79 -1.93 -9.23
CA GLU A 202 -9.56 -1.70 -8.48
C GLU A 202 -9.79 -1.93 -7.00
N ALA A 203 -10.80 -1.31 -6.38
CA ALA A 203 -11.11 -1.52 -4.98
C ALA A 203 -11.36 -3.00 -4.67
N THR A 204 -12.08 -3.73 -5.53
CA THR A 204 -12.33 -5.16 -5.34
C THR A 204 -11.05 -6.00 -5.46
N LYS A 205 -10.14 -5.68 -6.39
CA LYS A 205 -8.85 -6.37 -6.53
C LYS A 205 -7.83 -5.97 -5.45
N TYR A 206 -7.94 -4.75 -4.92
CA TYR A 206 -7.17 -4.29 -3.77
C TYR A 206 -7.70 -4.98 -2.50
N LEU A 207 -9.02 -5.08 -2.30
CA LEU A 207 -9.65 -5.78 -1.19
C LEU A 207 -9.39 -7.30 -1.23
N GLU A 208 -9.45 -7.96 -2.40
CA GLU A 208 -9.08 -9.38 -2.54
C GLU A 208 -7.60 -9.66 -2.19
N ARG A 209 -6.70 -8.67 -2.32
CA ARG A 209 -5.30 -8.80 -1.86
C ARG A 209 -5.20 -8.69 -0.33
N TYR A 210 -6.14 -8.04 0.33
CA TYR A 210 -6.21 -7.83 1.77
C TYR A 210 -7.05 -8.88 2.51
N ASP A 211 -8.06 -9.50 1.89
CA ASP A 211 -8.71 -10.72 2.44
C ASP A 211 -7.67 -11.81 2.70
N ASN A 212 -6.64 -11.91 1.86
CA ASN A 212 -5.49 -12.82 2.08
C ASN A 212 -4.49 -12.33 3.12
N LEU A 213 -4.54 -11.05 3.54
CA LEU A 213 -3.72 -10.50 4.63
C LEU A 213 -4.42 -10.61 5.99
N LEU A 214 -5.75 -10.75 6.00
CA LEU A 214 -6.54 -11.02 7.21
C LEU A 214 -6.70 -12.51 7.49
N ASP A 215 -6.67 -13.40 6.50
CA ASP A 215 -6.43 -14.84 6.74
C ASP A 215 -5.02 -15.09 7.34
N ASP A 216 -4.10 -14.14 7.12
CA ASP A 216 -2.83 -13.97 7.82
C ASP A 216 -3.00 -13.03 9.04
N VAL A 217 -4.07 -13.16 9.85
CA VAL A 217 -4.03 -12.71 11.25
C VAL A 217 -2.71 -13.24 11.78
N PHE A 218 -1.77 -12.32 12.01
CA PHE A 218 -0.40 -12.62 12.39
C PHE A 218 -0.40 -13.80 13.35
N ASP A 219 0.04 -14.96 12.87
CA ASP A 219 0.43 -16.01 13.78
C ASP A 219 1.75 -15.50 14.39
N TYR A 220 1.59 -14.67 15.43
CA TYR A 220 2.66 -13.97 16.13
C TYR A 220 3.71 -14.99 16.60
N GLU A 221 3.28 -16.20 16.96
CA GLU A 221 4.13 -17.31 17.30
C GLU A 221 4.91 -17.81 16.07
N PHE A 222 4.25 -17.98 14.92
CA PHE A 222 4.92 -18.36 13.67
C PHE A 222 5.95 -17.31 13.21
N PHE A 223 5.61 -16.01 13.28
CA PHE A 223 6.53 -14.95 12.87
C PHE A 223 7.73 -14.85 13.82
N GLN A 224 7.49 -14.97 15.14
CA GLN A 224 8.57 -15.02 16.14
C GLN A 224 9.50 -16.23 15.92
N GLU A 225 8.96 -17.39 15.52
CA GLU A 225 9.76 -18.59 15.23
C GLU A 225 10.56 -18.45 13.92
N LYS A 226 9.96 -17.88 12.88
CA LYS A 226 10.55 -17.80 11.54
C LYS A 226 11.58 -16.70 11.38
N ASP A 227 11.35 -15.54 11.99
CA ASP A 227 12.23 -14.38 11.90
C ASP A 227 12.29 -13.63 13.24
N PRO A 228 12.98 -14.21 14.25
CA PRO A 228 13.10 -13.61 15.57
C PRO A 228 13.85 -12.27 15.53
N ASP A 229 14.73 -12.07 14.55
CA ASP A 229 15.48 -10.82 14.42
C ASP A 229 14.55 -9.69 13.95
N ALA A 230 13.74 -9.91 12.91
CA ALA A 230 12.74 -8.95 12.48
C ALA A 230 11.67 -8.68 13.55
N PHE A 231 11.23 -9.72 14.27
CA PHE A 231 10.26 -9.59 15.35
C PHE A 231 10.75 -8.70 16.49
N ASN A 232 12.01 -8.84 16.87
CA ASN A 232 12.62 -8.08 17.96
C ASN A 232 13.17 -6.70 17.53
N ASP A 233 13.14 -6.38 16.23
CA ASP A 233 13.57 -5.08 15.74
C ASP A 233 12.66 -3.96 16.31
N PRO A 234 13.21 -2.86 16.85
CA PRO A 234 12.42 -1.74 17.36
C PRO A 234 11.42 -1.18 16.34
N VAL A 235 11.72 -1.27 15.04
CA VAL A 235 10.80 -0.87 13.98
C VAL A 235 9.47 -1.62 14.09
N MET A 236 9.46 -2.90 14.45
CA MET A 236 8.21 -3.65 14.59
C MET A 236 7.27 -3.10 15.65
N GLN A 237 7.81 -2.47 16.69
CA GLN A 237 7.02 -1.87 17.78
C GLN A 237 6.39 -0.52 17.41
N VAL A 238 6.77 0.06 16.27
CA VAL A 238 6.20 1.33 15.80
C VAL A 238 4.77 1.10 15.33
N ASP A 239 3.81 1.83 15.92
CA ASP A 239 2.47 1.99 15.35
C ASP A 239 2.60 2.85 14.09
N LEU A 240 2.50 2.20 12.93
CA LEU A 240 2.73 2.86 11.65
C LEU A 240 1.66 3.90 11.33
N LEU A 241 0.41 3.69 11.79
CA LEU A 241 -0.69 4.63 11.58
C LEU A 241 -0.40 5.93 12.33
N ASP A 242 -0.05 5.85 13.61
CA ASP A 242 0.20 7.04 14.43
C ASP A 242 1.51 7.73 14.03
N TYR A 243 2.54 6.96 13.67
CA TYR A 243 3.77 7.49 13.08
C TYR A 243 3.48 8.32 11.82
N LEU A 244 2.70 7.78 10.87
CA LEU A 244 2.37 8.48 9.63
C LEU A 244 1.54 9.73 9.86
N LYS A 245 0.55 9.70 10.78
CA LYS A 245 -0.21 10.90 11.16
C LYS A 245 0.71 12.00 11.65
N GLU A 246 1.60 11.70 12.59
CA GLU A 246 2.52 12.68 13.16
C GLU A 246 3.41 13.30 12.07
N ARG A 247 4.02 12.45 11.23
CA ARG A 247 4.95 12.89 10.18
C ARG A 247 4.24 13.70 9.11
N LEU A 248 3.06 13.29 8.65
CA LEU A 248 2.29 14.04 7.66
C LEU A 248 1.82 15.39 8.22
N HIS A 249 1.44 15.49 9.50
CA HIS A 249 1.15 16.77 10.14
C HIS A 249 2.38 17.69 10.18
N LEU A 250 3.58 17.14 10.42
CA LEU A 250 4.82 17.90 10.37
C LEU A 250 5.10 18.41 8.96
N PHE A 251 4.97 17.55 7.94
CA PHE A 251 5.19 17.92 6.55
C PHE A 251 4.19 18.95 6.04
N ALA A 252 2.94 18.92 6.53
CA ALA A 252 1.91 19.90 6.19
C ALA A 252 2.25 21.33 6.65
N ARG A 253 3.14 21.49 7.64
CA ARG A 253 3.62 22.80 8.11
C ARG A 253 4.78 23.35 7.29
N HIS A 254 5.37 22.54 6.41
CA HIS A 254 6.52 22.94 5.60
C HIS A 254 6.08 23.77 4.38
N ALA A 255 6.94 24.68 3.92
CA ALA A 255 6.65 25.55 2.78
C ALA A 255 6.34 24.77 1.47
N TRP A 256 6.90 23.57 1.34
CA TRP A 256 6.68 22.70 0.17
C TRP A 256 5.32 22.01 0.16
N PHE A 257 4.54 22.07 1.25
CA PHE A 257 3.22 21.43 1.29
C PHE A 257 2.29 21.90 0.17
N ASN A 258 2.40 23.18 -0.24
CA ASN A 258 1.66 23.73 -1.37
C ASN A 258 1.92 22.97 -2.69
N ILE A 259 3.15 22.47 -2.89
CA ILE A 259 3.50 21.66 -4.07
C ILE A 259 2.80 20.32 -3.98
N PHE A 260 2.83 19.66 -2.81
CA PHE A 260 2.14 18.38 -2.62
C PHE A 260 0.64 18.51 -2.87
N GLN A 261 0.00 19.56 -2.33
CA GLN A 261 -1.43 19.82 -2.50
C GLN A 261 -1.86 19.95 -3.97
N GLN A 262 -1.00 20.45 -4.86
CA GLN A 262 -1.31 20.59 -6.29
C GLN A 262 -1.37 19.23 -7.01
N HIS A 263 -0.70 18.22 -6.47
CA HIS A 263 -0.61 16.88 -7.06
C HIS A 263 -1.56 15.86 -6.42
N LEU A 264 -2.34 16.24 -5.40
CA LEU A 264 -3.25 15.29 -4.73
C LEU A 264 -4.47 14.98 -5.58
N ASN A 265 -4.73 13.69 -5.75
CA ASN A 265 -6.00 13.19 -6.28
C ASN A 265 -7.10 13.20 -5.19
N LEU A 266 -8.32 12.84 -5.58
CA LEU A 266 -9.47 12.89 -4.67
C LEU A 266 -9.32 11.93 -3.47
N ILE A 267 -8.79 10.73 -3.70
CA ILE A 267 -8.61 9.71 -2.69
C ILE A 267 -7.60 10.18 -1.63
N GLU A 268 -6.47 10.71 -2.08
CA GLU A 268 -5.41 11.24 -1.22
C GLU A 268 -5.90 12.46 -0.42
N ARG A 269 -6.70 13.34 -1.02
CA ARG A 269 -7.32 14.47 -0.30
C ARG A 269 -8.22 13.98 0.81
N ASN A 270 -9.08 13.00 0.52
CA ASN A 270 -9.98 12.42 1.52
C ASN A 270 -9.20 11.76 2.67
N ALA A 271 -8.09 11.08 2.37
CA ALA A 271 -7.21 10.50 3.39
C ALA A 271 -6.62 11.57 4.33
N LEU A 272 -6.16 12.70 3.78
CA LEU A 272 -5.63 13.82 4.57
C LEU A 272 -6.71 14.60 5.33
N GLN A 273 -7.95 14.64 4.83
CA GLN A 273 -9.09 15.21 5.56
C GLN A 273 -9.46 14.37 6.79
N LYS A 274 -9.43 13.03 6.67
CA LYS A 274 -9.69 12.12 7.81
C LYS A 274 -8.77 12.36 9.00
N ILE A 275 -7.56 12.87 8.75
CA ILE A 275 -6.59 13.22 9.80
C ILE A 275 -6.44 14.73 10.00
N SER A 276 -7.40 15.55 9.55
CA SER A 276 -7.43 17.01 9.78
C SER A 276 -6.21 17.79 9.25
N ILE A 277 -5.56 17.31 8.18
CA ILE A 277 -4.50 18.06 7.48
C ILE A 277 -5.10 18.98 6.42
N LEU A 278 -6.17 18.55 5.75
CA LEU A 278 -6.92 19.34 4.78
C LEU A 278 -8.31 19.66 5.33
N PRO A 279 -8.90 20.80 4.91
CA PRO A 279 -10.27 21.15 5.24
C PRO A 279 -11.28 20.24 4.54
#